data_AF-A0A2S1SY13-F1
#
_entry.id   AF-A0A2S1SY13-F1
#
_cell.length_a   1.000
_cell.length_b   1.000
_cell.length_c   1.000
_cell.angle_alpha   90.00
_cell.angle_beta   90.00
_cell.angle_gamma   90.00
#
_symmetry.space_group_name_H-M   'P 1'
#
loop_
_entity.id
_entity.type
_entity.pdbx_description
1 polymer ?
#
loop_
_entity_poly.entity_id
_entity_poly.type
_entity_poly.pdbx_seq_one_letter_code
_entity_poly.pdbx_strand_id
1 'polypeptide(L)'
;MAKEPPARRSSSLSEAAAAAREQLSPKYVQLRGDQLIELDVVARELQAARSHKGERITANTVIRVAVDAILAHRDRLVGDTEAELRTNLLAYIEELQQRRPTRGA
;
A
#
# COMPACT_ATOMS: atom_id res chain seq x y z
N MET A 1 -38.57 -6.65 0.46
CA MET A 1 -37.90 -6.36 -0.83
C MET A 1 -36.40 -6.42 -0.60
N ALA A 2 -35.72 -7.45 -1.10
CA ALA A 2 -34.26 -7.56 -0.97
C ALA A 2 -33.59 -6.58 -1.94
N LYS A 3 -32.77 -5.67 -1.42
CA LYS A 3 -31.98 -4.71 -2.20
C LYS A 3 -30.74 -5.47 -2.70
N GLU A 4 -30.62 -5.63 -4.02
CA GLU A 4 -29.49 -6.28 -4.67
C GLU A 4 -28.16 -5.61 -4.25
N PRO A 5 -27.10 -6.36 -3.88
CA PRO A 5 -25.88 -5.77 -3.35
C PRO A 5 -25.05 -5.07 -4.45
N PRO A 6 -24.26 -4.03 -4.11
CA PRO A 6 -23.64 -3.11 -5.07
C PRO A 6 -22.37 -3.67 -5.74
N ALA A 7 -22.40 -4.91 -6.22
CA ALA A 7 -21.23 -5.56 -6.81
C ALA A 7 -20.77 -4.90 -8.13
N ARG A 8 -21.68 -4.29 -8.90
CA ARG A 8 -21.36 -3.68 -10.21
C ARG A 8 -20.50 -2.42 -10.12
N ARG A 9 -20.51 -1.70 -8.99
CA ARG A 9 -19.73 -0.46 -8.83
C ARG A 9 -18.25 -0.73 -8.58
N SER A 10 -17.91 -1.84 -7.91
CA SER A 10 -16.52 -2.15 -7.56
C SER A 10 -15.73 -2.68 -8.76
N SER A 11 -16.37 -3.41 -9.68
CA SER A 11 -15.75 -3.89 -10.92
C SER A 11 -15.44 -2.72 -11.88
N SER A 12 -16.38 -1.80 -12.10
CA SER A 12 -16.16 -0.62 -12.97
C SER A 12 -15.07 0.32 -12.45
N LEU A 13 -14.93 0.45 -11.13
CA LEU A 13 -13.84 1.23 -10.53
C LEU A 13 -12.47 0.57 -10.74
N SER A 14 -12.40 -0.76 -10.75
CA SER A 14 -11.16 -1.48 -11.02
C SER A 14 -10.70 -1.37 -12.48
N GLU A 15 -11.63 -1.36 -13.43
CA GLU A 15 -11.33 -1.17 -14.86
C GLU A 15 -10.84 0.25 -15.15
N ALA A 16 -11.50 1.27 -14.58
CA ALA A 16 -11.05 2.65 -14.69
C ALA A 16 -9.68 2.88 -14.02
N ALA A 17 -9.44 2.26 -12.85
CA ALA A 17 -8.15 2.30 -12.18
C ALA A 17 -7.04 1.62 -13.01
N ALA A 18 -7.35 0.50 -13.67
CA ALA A 18 -6.41 -0.18 -14.56
C ALA A 18 -6.05 0.69 -15.78
N ALA A 19 -7.02 1.38 -16.37
CA ALA A 19 -6.78 2.30 -17.48
C ALA A 19 -5.95 3.54 -17.09
N ALA A 20 -6.05 3.98 -15.83
CA ALA A 20 -5.34 5.17 -15.32
C ALA A 20 -3.96 4.88 -14.70
N ARG A 21 -3.50 3.62 -14.71
CA ARG A 21 -2.35 3.15 -13.90
C ARG A 21 -1.03 3.90 -14.17
N GLU A 22 -0.85 4.40 -15.39
CA GLU A 22 0.38 5.10 -15.81
C GLU A 22 0.38 6.60 -15.50
N GLN A 23 -0.77 7.18 -15.16
CA GLN A 23 -0.88 8.62 -14.90
C GLN A 23 -0.87 8.93 -13.40
N LEU A 24 0.18 9.65 -12.97
CA LEU A 24 0.26 10.16 -11.61
C LEU A 24 -0.57 11.44 -11.48
N SER A 25 -1.54 11.41 -10.56
CA SER A 25 -2.33 12.58 -10.16
C SER A 25 -1.88 13.06 -8.78
N PRO A 26 -1.76 14.37 -8.54
CA PRO A 26 -1.37 14.89 -7.24
C PRO A 26 -2.47 14.62 -6.20
N LYS A 27 -2.05 14.24 -4.99
CA LYS A 27 -2.92 14.09 -3.82
C LYS A 27 -2.21 14.62 -2.59
N TYR A 28 -2.87 15.51 -1.86
CA TYR A 28 -2.39 15.92 -0.54
C TYR A 28 -2.71 14.85 0.49
N VAL A 29 -1.72 14.50 1.32
CA VAL A 29 -1.84 13.51 2.40
C VAL A 29 -1.22 14.11 3.65
N GLN A 30 -1.97 14.10 4.75
CA GLN A 30 -1.44 14.50 6.04
C GLN A 30 -0.64 13.34 6.64
N LEU A 31 0.63 13.59 6.91
CA LEU A 31 1.53 12.64 7.54
C LEU A 31 2.02 13.25 8.85
N ARG A 32 2.19 12.40 9.86
CA ARG A 32 2.87 12.79 11.08
C ARG A 32 4.36 13.07 10.79
N GLY A 33 5.01 13.86 11.65
CA GLY A 33 6.41 14.26 11.46
C GLY A 33 7.38 13.07 11.41
N ASP A 34 7.16 12.05 12.24
CA ASP A 34 7.91 10.79 12.23
C ASP A 34 7.79 10.09 10.87
N GLN A 35 6.57 10.00 10.32
CA GLN A 35 6.33 9.33 9.04
C GLN A 35 7.06 10.03 7.87
N LEU A 36 7.13 11.36 7.87
CA LEU A 36 7.84 12.11 6.84
C LEU A 36 9.35 11.82 6.85
N ILE A 37 9.95 11.82 8.04
CA ILE A 37 11.38 11.57 8.22
C ILE A 37 11.72 10.14 7.80
N GLU A 38 10.97 9.15 8.31
CA GLU A 38 11.24 7.73 8.04
C GLU A 38 11.02 7.37 6.55
N LEU A 39 10.03 7.97 5.88
CA LEU A 39 9.84 7.75 4.44
C LEU A 39 11.03 8.24 3.61
N ASP A 40 11.63 9.37 3.98
CA ASP A 40 12.83 9.88 3.31
C ASP A 40 14.05 8.99 3.56
N VAL A 41 14.20 8.45 4.78
CA VAL A 41 15.26 7.49 5.12
C VAL A 41 15.11 6.22 4.26
N VAL A 42 13.94 5.59 4.28
CA VAL A 42 13.64 4.37 3.51
C VAL A 42 13.88 4.61 2.01
N ALA A 43 13.44 5.74 1.47
CA ALA A 43 13.66 6.05 0.06
C ALA A 43 15.16 6.16 -0.30
N ARG A 44 15.98 6.75 0.57
CA ARG A 44 17.44 6.84 0.37
C ARG A 44 18.12 5.48 0.45
N GLU A 45 17.74 4.66 1.42
CA GLU A 45 18.26 3.30 1.57
C GLU A 45 17.96 2.44 0.34
N LEU A 46 16.70 2.46 -0.13
CA LEU A 46 16.30 1.76 -1.35
C LEU A 46 17.04 2.29 -2.59
N GLN A 47 17.18 3.62 -2.70
CA GLN A 47 17.91 4.26 -3.79
C GLN A 47 19.40 3.88 -3.82
N ALA A 48 20.00 3.65 -2.65
CA ALA A 48 21.39 3.21 -2.53
C ALA A 48 21.55 1.71 -2.79
N ALA A 49 20.59 0.89 -2.36
CA ALA A 49 20.60 -0.57 -2.50
C ALA A 49 20.25 -1.06 -3.92
N ARG A 50 19.66 -0.21 -4.78
CA ARG A 50 19.25 -0.61 -6.13
C ARG A 50 20.45 -1.06 -6.99
N SER A 51 20.30 -2.20 -7.65
CA SER A 51 21.31 -2.72 -8.59
C SER A 51 21.33 -1.98 -9.93
N HIS A 52 20.20 -1.41 -10.35
CA HIS A 52 20.04 -0.69 -11.61
C HIS A 52 19.79 0.81 -11.37
N LYS A 53 20.52 1.65 -12.11
CA LYS A 53 20.41 3.12 -12.03
C LYS A 53 19.32 3.68 -12.95
N GLY A 54 18.11 3.12 -12.88
CA GLY A 54 16.93 3.61 -13.59
C GLY A 54 16.19 4.72 -12.85
N GLU A 55 14.86 4.66 -12.82
CA GLU A 55 13.97 5.61 -12.13
C GLU A 55 14.43 5.88 -10.69
N ARG A 56 14.36 7.16 -10.29
CA ARG A 56 14.73 7.58 -8.94
C ARG A 56 13.67 7.10 -7.94
N ILE A 57 14.12 6.43 -6.89
CA ILE A 57 13.28 6.07 -5.75
C ILE A 57 13.17 7.28 -4.81
N THR A 58 11.94 7.64 -4.44
CA THR A 58 11.58 8.80 -3.62
C THR A 58 10.52 8.40 -2.59
N ALA A 59 10.27 9.25 -1.59
CA ALA A 59 9.17 9.06 -0.64
C ALA A 59 7.83 8.81 -1.35
N ASN A 60 7.55 9.54 -2.45
CA ASN A 60 6.35 9.32 -3.27
C ASN A 60 6.32 7.92 -3.91
N THR A 61 7.47 7.35 -4.25
CA THR A 61 7.55 5.97 -4.77
C THR A 61 7.22 4.97 -3.68
N VAL A 62 7.76 5.16 -2.47
CA VAL A 62 7.45 4.31 -1.31
C VAL A 62 5.96 4.38 -0.95
N ILE A 63 5.36 5.58 -0.94
CA ILE A 63 3.93 5.77 -0.69
C ILE A 63 3.09 5.04 -1.76
N ARG A 64 3.44 5.16 -3.05
CA ARG A 64 2.73 4.45 -4.13
C ARG A 64 2.76 2.94 -3.93
N VAL A 65 3.93 2.38 -3.61
CA VAL A 65 4.08 0.93 -3.33
C VAL A 65 3.25 0.50 -2.12
N ALA A 66 3.24 1.30 -1.04
CA ALA A 66 2.42 1.02 0.13
C ALA A 66 0.92 1.04 -0.20
N VAL A 67 0.47 1.99 -1.03
CA VAL A 67 -0.92 2.05 -1.50
C VAL A 67 -1.28 0.82 -2.33
N ASP A 68 -0.42 0.40 -3.27
CA ASP A 68 -0.65 -0.80 -4.07
C ASP A 68 -0.78 -2.05 -3.20
N ALA A 69 0.09 -2.21 -2.19
CA ALA A 69 0.02 -3.32 -1.24
C ALA A 69 -1.29 -3.32 -0.45
N ILE A 70 -1.73 -2.15 0.02
CA ILE A 70 -3.00 -1.99 0.74
C ILE A 70 -4.18 -2.35 -0.17
N LEU A 71 -4.19 -1.89 -1.42
CA LEU A 71 -5.27 -2.17 -2.37
C LEU A 71 -5.35 -3.64 -2.76
N ALA A 72 -4.20 -4.32 -2.85
CA ALA A 72 -4.12 -5.76 -3.09
C ALA A 72 -4.66 -6.61 -1.92
N HIS A 73 -4.63 -6.08 -0.70
CA HIS A 73 -5.07 -6.74 0.53
C HIS A 73 -6.24 -6.01 1.20
N ARG A 74 -7.12 -5.39 0.40
CA ARG A 74 -8.22 -4.57 0.91
C ARG A 74 -9.17 -5.32 1.86
N ASP A 75 -9.28 -6.64 1.72
CA ASP A 75 -10.06 -7.54 2.58
C ASP A 75 -9.51 -7.61 4.02
N ARG A 76 -8.28 -7.13 4.23
CA ARG A 76 -7.60 -7.09 5.53
C ARG A 76 -7.70 -5.73 6.23
N LEU A 77 -8.21 -4.71 5.56
CA LEU A 77 -8.57 -3.43 6.18
C LEU A 77 -9.91 -3.57 6.90
N VAL A 78 -9.88 -4.19 8.08
CA VAL A 78 -11.05 -4.46 8.92
C VAL A 78 -11.03 -3.53 10.14
N GLY A 79 -12.17 -2.95 10.49
CA GLY A 79 -12.32 -2.02 11.60
C GLY A 79 -12.96 -0.70 11.20
N ASP A 80 -13.38 0.08 12.19
CA ASP A 80 -14.12 1.33 12.01
C ASP A 80 -13.25 2.57 12.29
N THR A 81 -12.06 2.39 12.86
CA THR A 81 -11.11 3.47 13.19
C THR A 81 -9.78 3.28 12.50
N GLU A 82 -9.03 4.38 12.27
CA GLU A 82 -7.66 4.30 11.72
C GLU A 82 -6.76 3.38 12.56
N ALA A 83 -6.93 3.41 13.89
CA ALA A 83 -6.18 2.56 14.80
C ALA A 83 -6.48 1.07 14.59
N GLU A 84 -7.76 0.69 14.45
CA GLU A 84 -8.16 -0.69 14.18
C GLU A 84 -7.70 -1.15 12.79
N LEU A 85 -7.91 -0.34 11.76
CA LEU A 85 -7.46 -0.63 10.40
C LEU A 85 -5.95 -0.89 10.35
N ARG A 86 -5.18 -0.03 11.03
CA ARG A 86 -3.72 -0.18 11.14
C ARG A 86 -3.33 -1.45 11.89
N THR A 87 -3.91 -1.68 13.08
CA THR A 87 -3.59 -2.84 13.91
C THR A 87 -3.87 -4.15 13.18
N ASN A 88 -5.05 -4.27 12.55
CA ASN A 88 -5.44 -5.48 11.84
C ASN A 88 -4.59 -5.75 10.60
N LEU A 89 -4.22 -4.69 9.85
CA LEU A 89 -3.31 -4.83 8.71
C LEU A 89 -1.91 -5.27 9.15
N LEU A 90 -1.37 -4.67 10.22
CA LEU A 90 -0.03 -5.03 10.73
C LEU A 90 0.01 -6.46 11.27
N ALA A 91 -1.00 -6.89 12.02
CA ALA A 91 -1.12 -8.27 12.48
C ALA A 91 -1.14 -9.27 11.31
N TYR A 92 -1.88 -8.95 10.23
CA TYR A 92 -1.87 -9.77 9.02
C TYR A 92 -0.49 -9.87 8.37
N ILE A 93 0.26 -8.76 8.30
CA ILE A 93 1.62 -8.76 7.74
C ILE A 93 2.57 -9.61 8.61
N GLU A 94 2.47 -9.51 9.93
CA GLU A 94 3.25 -10.34 10.86
C GLU A 94 2.95 -11.84 10.69
N GLU A 95 1.67 -12.20 10.56
CA GLU A 95 1.28 -13.59 10.27
C GLU A 95 1.87 -14.10 8.95
N LEU A 96 1.87 -13.27 7.89
CA LEU A 96 2.48 -13.64 6.61
C LEU A 96 3.98 -13.91 6.75
N GLN A 97 4.68 -13.12 7.56
CA GLN A 97 6.10 -13.30 7.82
C GLN A 97 6.37 -14.60 8.59
N GLN A 98 5.53 -14.94 9.58
CA GLN A 98 5.64 -16.18 10.36
C GLN A 98 5.34 -17.43 9.53
N ARG A 99 4.39 -17.33 8.60
CA ARG A 99 4.01 -18.44 7.70
C ARG A 99 5.02 -18.67 6.58
N ARG A 100 5.87 -17.69 6.30
CA ARG A 100 6.95 -17.86 5.33
C ARG A 100 7.97 -18.79 5.99
N PRO A 101 8.17 -20.03 5.49
CA PRO A 101 9.23 -20.87 6.02
C PRO A 101 10.51 -20.05 5.93
N THR A 102 11.29 -20.01 7.02
CA THR A 102 12.68 -19.57 6.94
C THR A 102 13.27 -20.28 5.74
N ARG A 103 13.62 -19.54 4.69
CA ARG A 103 14.49 -20.09 3.65
C ARG A 103 15.76 -20.41 4.41
N GLY A 104 15.91 -21.68 4.76
CA GLY A 104 17.08 -22.19 5.43
C GLY A 104 18.31 -22.01 4.54
N ALA A 105 19.43 -21.84 5.24
CA ALA A 105 20.80 -21.66 4.78
C ALA A 105 21.18 -20.24 4.35
#